data_AF-A0A4P7A0V8-F1
#
_entry.id   AF-A0A4P7A0V8-F1
#
_cell.length_a   1.000
_cell.length_b   1.000
_cell.length_c   1.000
_cell.angle_alpha   90.00
_cell.angle_beta   90.00
_cell.angle_gamma   90.00
#
_symmetry.space_group_name_H-M   'P 1'
#
loop_
_entity.id
_entity.type
_entity.pdbx_description
1 polymer ?
#
loop_
_entity_poly.entity_id
_entity_poly.type
_entity_poly.pdbx_seq_one_letter_code
_entity_poly.pdbx_strand_id
1 'polypeptide(L)'
;MRLQQAVKPSREMIEKWINQNVLAGKTDEELEGTLFVYGNEAHSLVKTSSGEWAIEPQEVKQVVIFRKEETEPVNMCRACGQDYTSFKEAIQCCAFLD
;
A
#
# COMPACT_ATOMS: atom_id res chain seq x y z
N MET A 1 23.90 -9.63 -18.42
CA MET A 1 23.89 -8.84 -17.18
C MET A 1 22.62 -8.00 -17.21
N ARG A 2 21.53 -8.46 -16.58
CA ARG A 2 20.26 -7.71 -16.49
C ARG A 2 20.21 -7.07 -15.11
N LEU A 3 20.07 -5.75 -15.08
CA LEU A 3 19.95 -4.93 -13.88
C LEU A 3 18.77 -5.46 -13.04
N GLN A 4 19.06 -6.20 -11.98
CA GLN A 4 18.11 -6.35 -10.87
C GLN A 4 18.05 -4.97 -10.20
N GLN A 5 17.11 -4.14 -10.66
CA GLN A 5 16.64 -3.04 -9.81
C GLN A 5 16.16 -3.71 -8.52
N ALA A 6 16.81 -3.41 -7.40
CA ALA A 6 16.33 -3.84 -6.10
C ALA A 6 14.85 -3.43 -6.00
N VAL A 7 13.95 -4.42 -5.96
CA VAL A 7 12.53 -4.17 -5.80
C VAL A 7 12.40 -3.49 -4.44
N LYS A 8 12.04 -2.21 -4.43
CA LYS A 8 11.88 -1.49 -3.18
C LYS A 8 10.73 -2.15 -2.38
N PRO A 9 10.90 -2.37 -1.08
CA PRO A 9 9.87 -2.93 -0.19
C PRO A 9 8.53 -2.20 -0.32
N SER A 10 8.57 -0.87 -0.46
CA SER A 10 7.40 -0.02 -0.70
C SER A 10 6.61 -0.42 -1.95
N ARG A 11 7.28 -0.77 -3.05
CA ARG A 11 6.61 -1.19 -4.29
C ARG A 11 5.92 -2.53 -4.14
N GLU A 12 6.56 -3.51 -3.51
CA GLU A 12 5.97 -4.83 -3.29
C GLU A 12 4.70 -4.75 -2.42
N MET A 13 4.73 -3.89 -1.39
CA MET A 13 3.55 -3.65 -0.53
C MET A 13 2.40 -3.02 -1.31
N ILE A 14 2.70 -2.04 -2.18
CA ILE A 14 1.69 -1.40 -3.03
C ILE A 14 1.08 -2.41 -4.00
N GLU A 15 1.90 -3.24 -4.66
CA GLU A 15 1.43 -4.28 -5.59
C GLU A 15 0.54 -5.31 -4.89
N LYS A 16 0.90 -5.74 -3.67
CA LYS A 16 0.06 -6.61 -2.85
C LYS A 16 -1.29 -5.95 -2.52
N TRP A 17 -1.27 -4.68 -2.12
CA TRP A 17 -2.50 -3.94 -1.81
C TRP A 17 -3.42 -3.81 -3.05
N ILE A 18 -2.86 -3.50 -4.22
CA ILE A 18 -3.63 -3.41 -5.47
C ILE A 18 -4.32 -4.75 -5.76
N ASN A 19 -3.55 -5.83 -5.76
CA ASN A 19 -4.09 -7.18 -6.03
C ASN A 19 -5.23 -7.54 -5.09
N GLN A 20 -5.11 -7.21 -3.81
CA GLN A 20 -6.15 -7.51 -2.83
C GLN A 20 -7.44 -6.74 -3.04
N ASN A 21 -7.34 -5.44 -3.34
CA ASN A 21 -8.53 -4.64 -3.54
C ASN A 21 -9.22 -4.98 -4.86
N VAL A 22 -8.46 -5.35 -5.90
CA VAL A 22 -8.99 -5.91 -7.14
C VAL A 22 -9.71 -7.24 -6.87
N LEU A 23 -9.10 -8.16 -6.10
CA LEU A 23 -9.74 -9.43 -5.72
C LEU A 23 -10.98 -9.24 -4.85
N ALA A 24 -11.02 -8.17 -4.04
CA ALA A 24 -12.18 -7.78 -3.25
C ALA A 24 -13.30 -7.11 -4.08
N GLY A 25 -13.09 -6.92 -5.39
CA GLY A 25 -14.08 -6.37 -6.30
C GLY A 25 -14.19 -4.85 -6.31
N LYS A 26 -13.18 -4.13 -5.79
CA LYS A 26 -13.15 -2.67 -5.93
C LYS A 26 -13.01 -2.25 -7.38
N THR A 27 -13.68 -1.16 -7.73
CA THR A 27 -13.64 -0.60 -9.08
C THR A 27 -12.35 0.19 -9.30
N ASP A 28 -11.99 0.39 -10.56
CA ASP A 28 -10.80 1.17 -10.91
C ASP A 28 -10.89 2.61 -10.36
N GLU A 29 -12.08 3.21 -10.35
CA GLU A 29 -12.32 4.55 -9.80
C GLU A 29 -12.06 4.62 -8.29
N GLU A 30 -12.27 3.53 -7.54
CA GLU A 30 -11.98 3.46 -6.10
C GLU A 30 -10.49 3.27 -5.80
N LEU A 31 -9.72 2.76 -6.76
CA LEU A 31 -8.28 2.54 -6.62
C LEU A 31 -7.48 3.74 -7.10
N GLU A 32 -7.93 4.39 -8.16
CA GLU A 32 -7.29 5.55 -8.75
C GLU A 32 -7.15 6.71 -7.76
N GLY A 33 -5.97 7.33 -7.72
CA GLY A 33 -5.69 8.44 -6.80
C GLY A 33 -5.35 8.00 -5.38
N THR A 34 -5.24 6.70 -5.11
CA THR A 34 -4.72 6.20 -3.83
C THR A 34 -3.27 6.66 -3.64
N LEU A 35 -2.99 7.31 -2.50
CA LEU A 35 -1.66 7.70 -2.06
C LEU A 35 -1.12 6.69 -1.05
N PHE A 36 0.07 6.16 -1.32
CA PHE A 36 0.81 5.29 -0.42
C PHE A 36 1.96 6.05 0.20
N VAL A 37 2.13 5.89 1.50
CA VAL A 37 3.24 6.48 2.26
C VAL A 37 4.01 5.36 2.95
N TYR A 38 5.31 5.31 2.70
CA TYR A 38 6.24 4.39 3.36
C TYR A 38 7.46 5.16 3.88
N GLY A 39 7.52 5.37 5.20
CA GLY A 39 8.50 6.29 5.79
C GLY A 39 8.33 7.71 5.26
N ASN A 40 9.35 8.24 4.58
CA ASN A 40 9.32 9.54 3.87
C ASN A 40 9.17 9.39 2.35
N GLU A 41 8.84 8.20 1.85
CA GLU A 41 8.49 7.97 0.45
C GLU A 41 6.97 8.10 0.27
N ALA A 42 6.56 8.75 -0.81
CA ALA A 42 5.16 8.83 -1.22
C ALA A 42 5.02 8.33 -2.66
N HIS A 43 3.96 7.57 -2.92
CA HIS A 43 3.64 7.01 -4.23
C HIS A 43 2.15 7.14 -4.53
N SER A 44 1.80 7.47 -5.77
CA SER A 44 0.41 7.51 -6.22
C SER A 44 0.10 6.37 -7.18
N LEU A 45 -1.09 5.81 -7.06
CA LEU A 45 -1.64 4.89 -8.06
C LEU A 45 -2.30 5.68 -9.18
N VAL A 46 -1.77 5.55 -10.39
CA VAL A 46 -2.32 6.18 -11.59
C VAL A 46 -2.62 5.13 -12.64
N LYS A 47 -3.67 5.38 -13.44
CA LYS A 47 -3.98 4.54 -14.58
C LYS A 47 -3.27 5.09 -15.82
N THR A 48 -2.50 4.24 -16.48
CA THR A 48 -1.83 4.61 -17.73
C THR A 48 -2.83 4.66 -18.89
N SER A 49 -2.45 5.30 -20.00
CA SER A 49 -3.28 5.37 -21.21
C SER A 49 -3.57 4.00 -21.85
N SER A 50 -2.80 2.96 -21.51
CA SER A 50 -3.04 1.57 -21.90
C SER A 50 -4.03 0.83 -20.98
N GLY A 51 -4.46 1.46 -19.89
CA GLY A 51 -5.34 0.86 -18.89
C GLY A 51 -4.63 0.07 -17.80
N GLU A 52 -3.30 0.00 -17.82
CA GLU A 52 -2.49 -0.66 -16.79
C GLU A 52 -2.25 0.26 -15.59
N TRP A 53 -2.08 -0.33 -14.40
CA TRP A 53 -1.71 0.40 -13.18
C TRP A 53 -0.24 0.78 -13.16
N ALA A 54 0.05 2.04 -12.88
CA ALA A 54 1.41 2.54 -12.62
C ALA A 54 1.51 3.14 -11.22
N ILE A 55 2.66 2.89 -10.59
CA ILE A 55 3.02 3.43 -9.28
C ILE A 55 4.01 4.57 -9.53
N GLU A 56 3.56 5.81 -9.33
CA GLU A 56 4.38 6.99 -9.56
C GLU A 56 4.93 7.56 -8.26
N PRO A 57 6.24 7.79 -8.14
CA PRO A 57 6.80 8.46 -6.97
C PRO A 57 6.33 9.92 -6.92
N GLN A 58 6.02 10.38 -5.72
CA GLN A 58 5.69 11.77 -5.42
C GLN A 58 6.85 12.39 -4.65
N GLU A 59 7.34 13.54 -5.12
CA GLU A 59 8.42 14.25 -4.43
C GLU A 59 7.89 14.90 -3.16
N VAL A 60 8.28 14.35 -2.01
CA VAL A 60 7.91 14.86 -0.69
C VAL A 60 9.15 15.02 0.19
N LYS A 61 9.26 16.14 0.89
CA LYS A 61 10.38 16.41 1.82
C LYS A 61 10.12 15.85 3.22
N GLN A 62 8.85 15.86 3.63
CA GLN A 62 8.42 15.40 4.95
C GLN A 62 6.96 14.98 4.85
N VAL A 63 6.62 13.86 5.49
CA VAL A 63 5.23 13.38 5.58
C VAL A 63 4.77 13.40 7.03
N VAL A 64 3.58 13.93 7.27
CA VAL A 64 2.91 13.93 8.57
C VAL A 64 1.50 13.36 8.36
N ILE A 65 1.16 12.28 9.06
CA ILE A 65 -0.13 11.59 8.93
C ILE A 65 -0.97 11.84 10.18
N PHE A 66 -2.07 12.57 10.03
CA PHE A 66 -3.11 12.66 11.06
C PHE A 66 -4.17 11.59 10.79
N ARG A 67 -4.26 10.58 11.65
CA ARG A 67 -5.32 9.57 11.56
C ARG A 67 -6.48 10.00 12.43
N LYS A 68 -7.69 9.97 11.86
CA LYS A 68 -8.92 10.00 12.67
C LYS A 68 -8.96 8.72 13.51
N GLU A 69 -9.51 8.77 14.73
CA GLU A 69 -9.79 7.56 15.49
C GLU A 69 -10.65 6.61 14.65
N GLU A 70 -10.14 5.41 14.42
CA GLU A 70 -10.95 4.35 13.85
C GLU A 70 -11.79 3.74 14.96
N THR A 71 -13.07 3.56 14.66
CA THR A 71 -14.07 3.12 15.64
C THR A 71 -13.87 1.67 16.08
N GLU A 72 -13.22 0.82 15.28
CA GLU A 72 -12.98 -0.58 15.66
C GLU A 72 -11.61 -1.11 15.18
N PRO A 73 -10.85 -1.77 16.06
CA PRO A 73 -9.63 -2.47 15.68
C PRO A 73 -9.98 -3.68 14.81
N VAL A 74 -9.54 -3.65 13.55
CA VAL A 74 -9.68 -4.78 12.62
C VAL A 74 -8.52 -5.73 12.80
N ASN A 75 -8.79 -7.02 13.00
CA ASN A 75 -7.76 -8.06 13.08
C ASN A 75 -7.18 -8.42 11.70
N MET A 76 -6.84 -7.42 10.89
CA MET A 76 -6.33 -7.58 9.53
C MET A 76 -5.11 -6.67 9.32
N CYS A 77 -4.05 -7.21 8.72
CA CYS A 77 -2.87 -6.43 8.37
C CYS A 77 -3.23 -5.41 7.29
N ARG A 78 -2.91 -4.14 7.50
CA ARG A 78 -3.23 -3.08 6.52
C ARG A 78 -2.32 -3.06 5.30
N ALA A 79 -1.16 -3.67 5.40
CA ALA A 79 -0.21 -3.73 4.31
C ALA A 79 -0.50 -4.89 3.36
N CYS A 80 -0.79 -6.06 3.92
CA CYS A 80 -0.94 -7.30 3.15
C CYS A 80 -2.30 -7.97 3.32
N GLY A 81 -3.29 -7.29 3.91
CA GLY A 81 -4.70 -7.75 3.98
C GLY A 81 -4.93 -9.09 4.68
N GLN A 82 -3.92 -9.68 5.31
CA GLN A 82 -4.05 -10.98 5.96
C GLN A 82 -4.83 -10.85 7.26
N ASP A 83 -5.78 -11.75 7.49
CA ASP A 83 -6.51 -11.88 8.75
C ASP A 83 -5.65 -12.51 9.85
N TYR A 84 -5.86 -12.04 11.08
CA TYR A 84 -5.17 -12.48 12.28
C TYR A 84 -6.15 -12.76 13.40
N THR A 85 -5.68 -13.44 14.45
CA THR A 85 -6.54 -13.77 15.60
C THR A 85 -6.72 -12.57 16.54
N SER A 86 -5.80 -11.60 16.49
CA SER A 86 -5.87 -10.39 17.29
C SER A 86 -5.34 -9.17 16.54
N PHE A 87 -5.82 -7.99 16.96
CA PHE A 87 -5.33 -6.71 16.45
C PHE A 87 -3.82 -6.55 16.65
N LYS A 88 -3.28 -7.06 17.76
CA LYS A 88 -1.84 -7.03 18.05
C LYS A 88 -1.03 -7.77 16.97
N GLU A 89 -1.48 -8.95 16.56
CA GLU A 89 -0.82 -9.72 15.51
C GLU A 89 -0.93 -9.02 14.15
N ALA A 90 -2.11 -8.46 13.86
CA ALA A 90 -2.36 -7.72 12.63
C ALA A 90 -1.42 -6.51 12.45
N ILE A 91 -1.15 -5.75 13.52
CA ILE A 91 -0.22 -4.61 13.45
C ILE A 91 1.25 -5.02 13.40
N GLN A 92 1.61 -6.26 13.77
CA GLN A 92 2.99 -6.75 13.78
C GLN A 92 3.42 -7.42 12.46
N CYS A 93 2.46 -7.95 11.69
CA CYS A 93 2.68 -8.71 10.46
C CYS A 93 3.72 -8.10 9.50
N CYS A 94 3.57 -6.82 9.17
CA CYS A 94 4.45 -6.12 8.23
C CYS A 94 5.22 -4.98 8.90
N ALA A 95 5.27 -4.94 10.24
CA ALA A 95 5.92 -3.88 10.99
C ALA A 95 7.45 -3.87 10.87
N PHE A 96 8.03 -4.97 10.39
CA PHE A 96 9.48 -5.20 10.29
C PHE A 96 9.93 -5.57 8.87
N LEU A 97 9.09 -5.32 7.85
CA LEU A 97 9.60 -5.33 6.49
C LEU A 97 10.49 -4.09 6.37
N ASP A 98 11.79 -4.28 6.14
CA ASP A 98 12.75 -3.21 5.83
C ASP A 98 12.52 -2.77 4.39
#